data_AF-A0A1B0G4Z1-F1
#
_entry.id   AF-A0A1B0G4Z1-F1
#
_cell.length_a   1.000
_cell.length_b   1.000
_cell.length_c   1.000
_cell.angle_alpha   90.00
_cell.angle_beta   90.00
_cell.angle_gamma   90.00
#
_symmetry.space_group_name_H-M   'P 1'
#
loop_
_entity.id
_entity.type
_entity.pdbx_description
1 polymer ?
#
loop_
_entity_poly.entity_id
_entity_poly.type
_entity_poly.pdbx_seq_one_letter_code
_entity_poly.pdbx_strand_id
1 'polypeptide(L)'
;MKHSKPSTLRRTLNALRQRLTKRNRTKPPDWFVERFSNATKIDKTSTTATNSNNNDASATNSITPDTEHDIRCSSLLCNRLSVNPTLQSHYRWLAVVSLAVLYNIIFVVGRAVFWEINNKAAILWYFLDYWCDFIYLIDILVHMHEGYLEQGLLVRDAHKLRRHYFSTKGWCLDFLSILPTDLAYIWWSPDLCGPKNLPCSVIVRLNRLLRLPRMWEWFDRTETATGYPNAFRICKVVLAILVLIHWNACMFFVISYELGFGTDNWVYNLNGERNSSLQRQYIYSFYWSTLTLTTIGETPTPENDAEYLFVVADFLAGVLIFATIVGKFFQKKKSKATDAMELLMNTHSPRTSKQ
;
A
#
# COMPACT_ATOMS: atom_id res chain seq x y z
N MET A 1 -2.69 64.47 5.49
CA MET A 1 -1.67 64.23 6.53
C MET A 1 -1.74 62.77 6.98
N LYS A 2 -0.56 62.16 7.17
CA LYS A 2 -0.30 60.71 7.38
C LYS A 2 -1.09 60.10 8.55
N HIS A 3 -1.80 59.00 8.31
CA HIS A 3 -2.18 58.04 9.37
C HIS A 3 -1.24 56.83 9.34
N SER A 4 -0.47 56.72 10.42
CA SER A 4 0.54 55.69 10.71
C SER A 4 -0.08 54.30 10.86
N LYS A 5 0.49 53.29 10.18
CA LYS A 5 0.13 51.86 10.33
C LYS A 5 0.56 51.37 11.73
N PRO A 6 -0.30 50.65 12.48
CA PRO A 6 0.13 50.07 13.74
C PRO A 6 1.17 48.96 13.48
N SER A 7 2.31 49.11 14.17
CA SER A 7 3.54 48.35 13.99
C SER A 7 3.38 46.86 14.29
N THR A 8 4.09 46.05 13.50
CA THR A 8 4.35 44.60 13.64
C THR A 8 4.67 44.16 15.08
N LEU A 9 5.16 45.09 15.90
CA LEU A 9 5.48 44.94 17.33
C LEU A 9 4.27 44.64 18.22
N ARG A 10 3.08 45.19 17.90
CA ARG A 10 1.84 44.85 18.63
C ARG A 10 1.35 43.43 18.34
N ARG A 11 1.57 42.94 17.13
CA ARG A 11 1.20 41.57 16.73
C ARG A 11 2.11 40.54 17.40
N THR A 12 3.40 40.80 17.49
CA THR A 12 4.36 39.92 18.18
C THR A 12 4.14 39.90 19.69
N LEU A 13 3.80 41.04 20.32
CA LEU A 13 3.44 41.11 21.74
C LEU A 13 2.17 40.31 22.06
N ASN A 14 1.14 40.40 21.22
CA ASN A 14 -0.09 39.63 21.42
C ASN A 14 0.12 38.12 21.22
N ALA A 15 0.98 37.71 20.27
CA ALA A 15 1.35 36.31 20.09
C ALA A 15 2.20 35.76 21.25
N LEU A 16 3.08 36.58 21.84
CA LEU A 16 3.86 36.23 23.02
C LEU A 16 2.98 36.10 24.26
N ARG A 17 2.01 37.01 24.43
CA ARG A 17 1.01 36.96 25.51
C ARG A 17 0.14 35.70 25.42
N GLN A 18 -0.26 35.29 24.21
CA GLN A 18 -1.01 34.05 24.00
C GLN A 18 -0.19 32.78 24.28
N ARG A 19 1.13 32.80 24.02
CA ARG A 19 2.02 31.69 24.37
C ARG A 19 2.26 31.59 25.88
N LEU A 20 2.34 32.72 26.58
CA LEU A 20 2.47 32.76 28.03
C LEU A 20 1.20 32.31 28.75
N THR A 21 0.00 32.65 28.24
CA THR A 21 -1.26 32.15 28.82
C THR A 21 -1.49 30.67 28.56
N LYS A 22 -1.00 30.11 27.44
CA LYS A 22 -1.08 28.66 27.16
C LYS A 22 -0.22 27.81 28.11
N ARG A 23 0.82 28.40 28.71
CA ARG A 23 1.68 27.74 29.72
C ARG A 23 0.98 27.55 31.07
N ASN A 24 -0.14 28.26 31.30
CA ASN A 24 -0.93 28.21 32.55
C ASN A 24 -2.19 27.33 32.46
N ARG A 25 -2.23 26.35 31.55
CA ARG A 25 -3.27 25.31 31.65
C ARG A 25 -3.05 24.55 32.96
N THR A 26 -4.00 24.70 33.88
CA THR A 26 -4.08 23.92 35.11
C THR A 26 -3.99 22.44 34.73
N LYS A 27 -3.12 21.71 35.44
CA LYS A 27 -3.09 20.25 35.36
C LYS A 27 -4.51 19.73 35.61
N PRO A 28 -4.98 18.69 34.90
CA PRO A 28 -6.27 18.09 35.20
C PRO A 28 -6.28 17.73 36.70
N PRO A 29 -7.38 17.99 37.41
CA PRO A 29 -7.47 17.75 38.85
C PRO A 29 -7.22 16.25 39.13
N ASP A 30 -6.57 15.95 40.26
CA ASP A 30 -6.05 14.60 40.53
C ASP A 30 -7.13 13.50 40.48
N TRP A 31 -8.38 13.83 40.81
CA TRP A 31 -9.53 12.92 40.68
C TRP A 31 -9.75 12.42 39.24
N PHE A 32 -9.41 13.22 38.23
CA PHE A 32 -9.51 12.84 36.82
C PHE A 32 -8.51 11.72 36.52
N VAL A 33 -7.25 11.88 36.92
CA VAL A 33 -6.20 10.87 36.76
C VAL A 33 -6.54 9.61 37.57
N GLU A 34 -7.10 9.79 38.77
CA GLU A 34 -7.52 8.72 39.66
C GLU A 34 -8.70 7.91 39.10
N ARG A 35 -9.62 8.55 38.38
CA ARG A 35 -10.72 7.85 37.69
C ARG A 35 -10.22 6.96 36.56
N PHE A 36 -9.18 7.37 35.83
CA PHE A 36 -8.58 6.52 34.78
C PHE A 36 -7.68 5.43 35.37
N SER A 37 -6.95 5.71 36.45
CA SER A 37 -6.15 4.68 37.13
C SER A 37 -7.06 3.62 37.78
N ASN A 38 -8.19 4.02 38.38
CA ASN A 38 -9.17 3.11 38.97
C ASN A 38 -9.93 2.31 37.90
N ALA A 39 -10.25 2.89 36.74
CA ALA A 39 -10.79 2.12 35.61
C ALA A 39 -9.83 1.02 35.13
N THR A 40 -8.51 1.29 35.15
CA THR A 40 -7.46 0.31 34.84
C THR A 40 -7.27 -0.75 35.95
N LYS A 41 -7.70 -0.44 37.18
CA LYS A 41 -7.60 -1.33 38.35
C LYS A 41 -8.83 -2.24 38.47
N ILE A 42 -10.01 -1.75 38.08
CA ILE A 42 -11.27 -2.51 38.07
C ILE A 42 -11.17 -3.71 37.11
N ASP A 43 -10.50 -3.56 35.96
CA ASP A 43 -10.20 -4.66 35.03
C ASP A 43 -9.19 -5.69 35.58
N LYS A 44 -8.47 -5.37 36.66
CA LYS A 44 -7.56 -6.32 37.33
C LYS A 44 -8.21 -7.03 38.52
N THR A 45 -9.23 -6.45 39.15
CA THR A 45 -9.93 -7.03 40.30
C THR A 45 -11.16 -7.86 39.93
N SER A 46 -11.72 -7.70 38.73
CA SER A 46 -12.85 -8.51 38.25
C SER A 46 -12.48 -9.97 37.90
N THR A 47 -11.20 -10.37 38.01
CA THR A 47 -10.76 -11.77 37.84
C THR A 47 -10.44 -12.48 39.17
N THR A 48 -10.63 -11.86 40.35
CA THR A 48 -10.20 -12.48 41.64
C THR A 48 -11.26 -12.47 42.75
N ALA A 49 -12.55 -12.50 42.43
CA ALA A 49 -13.58 -12.65 43.48
C ALA A 49 -14.85 -13.32 42.96
N THR A 50 -14.90 -14.66 43.00
CA THR A 50 -16.17 -15.37 43.24
C THR A 50 -15.94 -16.78 43.78
N ASN A 51 -16.67 -17.08 44.85
CA ASN A 51 -17.10 -18.37 45.39
C ASN A 51 -16.23 -19.11 46.43
N SER A 52 -16.55 -18.83 47.69
CA SER A 52 -16.64 -19.86 48.74
C SER A 52 -18.00 -20.58 48.68
N ASN A 53 -17.94 -21.88 48.96
CA ASN A 53 -18.99 -22.81 49.44
C ASN A 53 -19.61 -23.85 48.47
N ASN A 54 -19.11 -25.08 48.67
CA ASN A 54 -19.79 -26.37 48.83
C ASN A 54 -20.11 -27.30 47.62
N ASN A 55 -19.43 -28.46 47.69
CA ASN A 55 -19.86 -29.86 47.52
C ASN A 55 -20.51 -30.29 46.19
N ASP A 56 -19.79 -31.06 45.36
CA ASP A 56 -19.80 -32.54 45.32
C ASP A 56 -19.25 -33.09 43.99
N ALA A 57 -18.65 -34.28 44.09
CA ALA A 57 -18.43 -35.29 43.03
C ALA A 57 -17.38 -35.03 41.91
N SER A 58 -16.21 -35.64 42.11
CA SER A 58 -15.55 -36.60 41.21
C SER A 58 -15.45 -36.29 39.70
N ALA A 59 -14.27 -35.87 39.25
CA ALA A 59 -13.58 -36.43 38.07
C ALA A 59 -12.17 -35.85 37.95
N THR A 60 -11.18 -36.71 38.11
CA THR A 60 -9.75 -36.52 37.80
C THR A 60 -9.53 -35.95 36.40
N ASN A 61 -8.73 -34.89 36.29
CA ASN A 61 -7.72 -34.71 35.24
C ASN A 61 -6.70 -33.66 35.72
N SER A 62 -5.57 -34.18 36.21
CA SER A 62 -4.41 -33.40 36.64
C SER A 62 -3.76 -32.71 35.43
N ILE A 63 -3.94 -31.39 35.33
CA ILE A 63 -3.10 -30.55 34.47
C ILE A 63 -1.84 -30.22 35.26
N THR A 64 -0.69 -30.61 34.72
CA THR A 64 0.64 -30.36 35.27
C THR A 64 0.97 -28.86 35.27
N PRO A 65 1.63 -28.32 36.31
CA PRO A 65 1.92 -26.88 36.46
C PRO A 65 2.83 -26.31 35.35
N ASP A 66 3.52 -27.16 34.59
CA ASP A 66 4.39 -26.75 33.49
C ASP A 66 3.61 -26.18 32.28
N THR A 67 2.37 -26.63 32.06
CA THR A 67 1.55 -26.21 30.90
C THR A 67 0.96 -24.81 31.10
N GLU A 68 0.67 -24.42 32.34
CA GLU A 68 0.10 -23.09 32.67
C GLU A 68 1.13 -21.97 32.55
N HIS A 69 2.41 -22.27 32.88
CA HIS A 69 3.50 -21.31 32.77
C HIS A 69 3.87 -21.01 31.31
N ASP A 70 3.84 -22.02 30.43
CA ASP A 70 4.08 -21.85 28.99
C ASP A 70 2.97 -21.04 28.29
N ILE A 71 1.70 -21.26 28.66
CA ILE A 71 0.56 -20.48 28.14
C ILE A 71 0.65 -19.02 28.63
N ARG A 72 1.13 -18.79 29.85
CA ARG A 72 1.29 -17.44 30.42
C ARG A 72 2.50 -16.70 29.86
N CYS A 73 3.60 -17.39 29.57
CA CYS A 73 4.77 -16.83 28.91
C CYS A 73 4.47 -16.49 27.44
N SER A 74 3.75 -17.38 26.73
CA SER A 74 3.20 -17.12 25.40
C SER A 74 2.29 -15.89 25.40
N SER A 75 1.37 -15.75 26.37
CA SER A 75 0.46 -14.61 26.43
C SER A 75 1.15 -13.29 26.80
N LEU A 76 2.21 -13.31 27.62
CA LEU A 76 3.02 -12.12 27.93
C LEU A 76 3.90 -11.68 26.76
N LEU A 77 4.53 -12.61 26.03
CA LEU A 77 5.28 -12.31 24.81
C LEU A 77 4.34 -11.84 23.69
N CYS A 78 3.18 -12.48 23.52
CA CYS A 78 2.15 -12.06 22.56
C CYS A 78 1.56 -10.69 22.90
N ASN A 79 1.32 -10.37 24.18
CA ASN A 79 0.88 -9.04 24.60
C ASN A 79 1.98 -7.97 24.42
N ARG A 80 3.26 -8.35 24.45
CA ARG A 80 4.39 -7.46 24.13
C ARG A 80 4.57 -7.25 22.63
N LEU A 81 4.00 -8.13 21.80
CA LEU A 81 4.06 -8.08 20.34
C LEU A 81 2.95 -7.23 19.71
N SER A 82 2.11 -6.53 20.48
CA SER A 82 1.12 -5.60 19.91
C SER A 82 1.83 -4.45 19.18
N VAL A 83 1.65 -4.32 17.88
CA VAL A 83 2.23 -3.24 17.08
C VAL A 83 1.28 -2.05 17.09
N ASN A 84 1.78 -0.92 17.59
CA ASN A 84 1.01 0.33 17.56
C ASN A 84 1.10 0.96 16.16
N PRO A 85 -0.02 1.11 15.43
CA PRO A 85 -0.02 1.66 14.08
C PRO A 85 0.37 3.15 14.05
N THR A 86 0.34 3.84 15.19
CA THR A 86 0.70 5.26 15.32
C THR A 86 2.20 5.51 15.42
N LEU A 87 3.02 4.47 15.63
CA LEU A 87 4.46 4.63 15.79
C LEU A 87 5.17 4.82 14.45
N GLN A 88 6.25 5.61 14.47
CA GLN A 88 7.12 5.81 13.30
C GLN A 88 7.80 4.52 12.83
N SER A 89 8.00 3.55 13.73
CA SER A 89 8.53 2.23 13.38
C SER A 89 7.61 1.48 12.42
N HIS A 90 6.29 1.50 12.67
CA HIS A 90 5.29 0.88 11.80
C HIS A 90 5.30 1.55 10.41
N TYR A 91 5.36 2.89 10.36
CA TYR A 91 5.47 3.62 9.10
C TYR A 91 6.72 3.22 8.28
N ARG A 92 7.87 3.08 8.94
CA ARG A 92 9.11 2.64 8.28
C ARG A 92 9.01 1.20 7.79
N TRP A 93 8.41 0.31 8.56
CA TRP A 93 8.15 -1.07 8.15
C TRP A 93 7.26 -1.13 6.92
N LEU A 94 6.15 -0.40 6.94
CA LEU A 94 5.21 -0.34 5.83
C LEU A 94 5.86 0.24 4.55
N ALA A 95 6.85 1.14 4.67
CA ALA A 95 7.66 1.61 3.55
C ALA A 95 8.52 0.51 2.93
N VAL A 96 9.12 -0.36 3.75
CA VAL A 96 9.91 -1.52 3.29
C VAL A 96 9.01 -2.51 2.54
N VAL A 97 7.84 -2.82 3.10
CA VAL A 97 6.85 -3.69 2.46
C VAL A 97 6.38 -3.10 1.13
N SER A 98 6.12 -1.79 1.09
CA SER A 98 5.70 -1.09 -0.13
C SER A 98 6.77 -1.12 -1.22
N LEU A 99 8.05 -1.02 -0.85
CA LEU A 99 9.16 -1.16 -1.79
C LEU A 99 9.24 -2.58 -2.36
N ALA A 100 9.03 -3.61 -1.53
CA ALA A 100 8.95 -5.00 -1.99
C ALA A 100 7.76 -5.22 -2.95
N VAL A 101 6.60 -4.63 -2.66
CA VAL A 101 5.43 -4.66 -3.56
C VAL A 101 5.73 -3.97 -4.89
N LEU A 102 6.36 -2.79 -4.86
CA LEU A 102 6.75 -2.07 -6.07
C LEU A 102 7.74 -2.88 -6.93
N TYR A 103 8.71 -3.54 -6.28
CA TYR A 103 9.63 -4.46 -6.95
C TYR A 103 8.87 -5.57 -7.69
N ASN A 104 7.94 -6.24 -6.99
CA ASN A 104 7.18 -7.34 -7.58
C ASN A 104 6.30 -6.89 -8.76
N ILE A 105 5.63 -5.74 -8.65
CA ILE A 105 4.76 -5.20 -9.71
C ILE A 105 5.53 -4.92 -11.01
N ILE A 106 6.79 -4.48 -10.92
CA ILE A 106 7.61 -4.13 -12.08
C ILE A 106 8.37 -5.36 -12.58
N PHE A 107 9.16 -5.99 -11.72
CA PHE A 107 10.11 -7.01 -12.16
C PHE A 107 9.48 -8.39 -12.40
N VAL A 108 8.36 -8.74 -11.78
CA VAL A 108 7.70 -10.04 -12.06
C VAL A 108 7.14 -10.03 -13.49
N VAL A 109 6.38 -8.99 -13.85
CA VAL A 109 5.80 -8.85 -15.20
C VAL A 109 6.90 -8.67 -16.25
N GLY A 110 7.88 -7.79 -15.99
CA GLY A 110 9.00 -7.58 -16.92
C GLY A 110 9.81 -8.86 -17.19
N ARG A 111 10.12 -9.66 -16.16
CA ARG A 111 10.86 -10.93 -16.34
C ARG A 111 10.02 -12.04 -16.94
N ALA A 112 8.70 -12.03 -16.75
CA ALA A 112 7.82 -13.00 -17.39
C ALA A 112 7.84 -12.87 -18.93
N VAL A 113 8.16 -11.69 -19.44
CA VAL A 113 8.10 -11.39 -20.88
C VAL A 113 9.51 -11.26 -21.48
N PHE A 114 10.38 -10.45 -20.89
CA PHE A 114 11.74 -10.23 -21.39
C PHE A 114 12.70 -11.29 -20.84
N TRP A 115 12.76 -12.45 -21.50
CA TRP A 115 13.55 -13.61 -21.08
C TRP A 115 15.04 -13.32 -20.85
N GLU A 116 15.63 -12.42 -21.63
CA GLU A 116 17.03 -12.02 -21.48
C GLU A 116 17.35 -11.40 -20.11
N ILE A 117 16.37 -10.74 -19.47
CA ILE A 117 16.53 -10.18 -18.11
C ILE A 117 16.71 -11.32 -17.11
N ASN A 118 15.86 -12.34 -17.23
CA ASN A 118 15.87 -13.50 -16.34
C ASN A 118 17.19 -14.27 -16.49
N ASN A 119 17.63 -14.50 -17.74
CA ASN A 119 18.78 -15.37 -18.03
C ASN A 119 20.13 -14.72 -17.66
N LYS A 120 20.26 -13.38 -17.71
CA LYS A 120 21.52 -12.68 -17.37
C LYS A 120 21.91 -12.76 -15.90
N ALA A 121 20.94 -12.84 -14.98
CA ALA A 121 21.20 -12.75 -13.54
C ALA A 121 20.29 -13.65 -12.69
N ALA A 122 20.03 -14.88 -13.13
CA ALA A 122 19.09 -15.80 -12.50
C ALA A 122 19.29 -15.98 -10.98
N ILE A 123 20.53 -16.14 -10.52
CA ILE A 123 20.85 -16.33 -9.08
C ILE A 123 20.44 -15.12 -8.24
N LEU A 124 20.76 -13.91 -8.71
CA LEU A 124 20.39 -12.66 -8.03
C LEU A 124 18.86 -12.53 -7.95
N TRP A 125 18.17 -12.89 -9.04
CA TRP A 125 16.72 -12.85 -9.10
C TRP A 125 16.05 -13.77 -8.08
N TYR A 126 16.54 -15.01 -7.93
CA TYR A 126 16.04 -15.90 -6.88
C TYR A 126 16.25 -15.32 -5.48
N PHE A 127 17.45 -14.78 -5.21
CA PHE A 127 17.73 -14.15 -3.93
C PHE A 127 16.77 -13.00 -3.61
N LEU A 128 16.53 -12.10 -4.58
CA LEU A 128 15.61 -10.97 -4.42
C LEU A 128 14.15 -11.41 -4.25
N ASP A 129 13.70 -12.42 -5.01
CA ASP A 129 12.34 -12.96 -4.91
C ASP A 129 12.09 -13.56 -3.52
N TYR A 130 12.98 -14.43 -3.05
CA TYR A 130 12.84 -15.05 -1.72
C TYR A 130 13.02 -14.04 -0.58
N TRP A 131 13.82 -12.99 -0.78
CA TRP A 131 13.93 -11.90 0.19
C TRP A 131 12.63 -11.10 0.29
N CYS A 132 11.94 -10.86 -0.83
CA CYS A 132 10.62 -10.24 -0.80
C CYS A 132 9.57 -11.13 -0.13
N ASP A 133 9.57 -12.44 -0.40
CA ASP A 133 8.68 -13.39 0.26
C ASP A 133 8.93 -13.46 1.77
N PHE A 134 10.20 -13.35 2.21
CA PHE A 134 10.53 -13.23 3.63
C PHE A 134 9.98 -11.95 4.28
N ILE A 135 10.07 -10.82 3.58
CA ILE A 135 9.46 -9.55 4.04
C ILE A 135 7.93 -9.71 4.18
N TYR A 136 7.27 -10.39 3.24
CA TYR A 136 5.83 -10.64 3.32
C TYR A 136 5.44 -11.58 4.46
N LEU A 137 6.27 -12.57 4.76
CA LEU A 137 6.05 -13.45 5.92
C LEU A 137 6.06 -12.64 7.23
N ILE A 138 7.05 -11.75 7.39
CA ILE A 138 7.10 -10.87 8.56
C ILE A 138 5.92 -9.90 8.56
N ASP A 139 5.52 -9.38 7.40
CA ASP A 139 4.38 -8.47 7.28
C ASP A 139 3.08 -9.11 7.75
N ILE A 140 2.83 -10.39 7.46
CA ILE A 140 1.69 -11.14 8.00
C ILE A 140 1.73 -11.16 9.52
N LEU A 141 2.89 -11.46 10.11
CA LEU A 141 3.04 -11.49 11.57
C LEU A 141 2.79 -10.12 12.19
N VAL A 142 3.26 -9.04 11.56
CA VAL A 142 3.01 -7.65 11.98
C VAL A 142 1.53 -7.31 11.86
N HIS A 143 0.88 -7.66 10.74
CA HIS A 143 -0.53 -7.39 10.49
C HIS A 143 -1.44 -8.14 11.47
N MET A 144 -1.12 -9.40 11.80
CA MET A 144 -1.84 -10.18 12.81
C MET A 144 -1.80 -9.55 14.20
N HIS A 145 -0.78 -8.73 14.48
CA HIS A 145 -0.58 -8.03 15.76
C HIS A 145 -0.75 -6.51 15.62
N GLU A 146 -1.34 -6.03 14.54
CA GLU A 146 -1.64 -4.61 14.35
C GLU A 146 -2.86 -4.21 15.20
N GLY A 147 -2.68 -3.19 16.06
CA GLY A 147 -3.75 -2.69 16.91
C GLY A 147 -4.82 -1.95 16.11
N TYR A 148 -6.09 -2.22 16.38
CA TYR A 148 -7.23 -1.51 15.79
C TYR A 148 -7.90 -0.59 16.84
N LEU A 149 -8.64 0.41 16.35
CA LEU A 149 -9.40 1.34 17.18
C LEU A 149 -10.81 0.80 17.41
N GLU A 150 -11.17 0.53 18.67
CA GLU A 150 -12.52 0.18 19.10
C GLU A 150 -13.05 1.30 20.00
N GLN A 151 -14.16 1.94 19.60
CA GLN A 151 -14.74 3.12 20.29
C GLN A 151 -13.73 4.25 20.60
N GLY A 152 -12.70 4.41 19.77
CA GLY A 152 -11.66 5.44 19.94
C GLY A 152 -10.52 5.06 20.89
N LEU A 153 -10.54 3.87 21.50
CA LEU A 153 -9.41 3.31 22.24
C LEU A 153 -8.64 2.30 21.38
N LEU A 154 -7.31 2.34 21.48
CA LEU A 154 -6.45 1.38 20.78
C LEU A 154 -6.45 0.06 21.55
N VAL A 155 -7.03 -0.98 20.95
CA VAL A 155 -7.03 -2.33 21.52
C VAL A 155 -5.67 -2.98 21.26
N ARG A 156 -5.08 -3.59 22.30
CA ARG A 156 -3.73 -4.20 22.25
C ARG A 156 -3.69 -5.68 22.65
N ASP A 157 -4.84 -6.25 23.04
CA ASP A 157 -4.94 -7.65 23.47
C ASP A 157 -4.69 -8.62 22.30
N ALA A 158 -3.58 -9.34 22.29
CA ALA A 158 -3.15 -10.15 21.14
C ALA A 158 -4.20 -11.18 20.68
N HIS A 159 -5.03 -11.69 21.59
CA HIS A 159 -6.12 -12.58 21.25
C HIS A 159 -7.24 -11.88 20.46
N LYS A 160 -7.63 -10.66 20.85
CA LYS A 160 -8.63 -9.86 20.14
C LYS A 160 -8.12 -9.44 18.76
N LEU A 161 -6.85 -9.05 18.66
CA LEU A 161 -6.21 -8.64 17.39
C LEU A 161 -6.23 -9.79 16.37
N ARG A 162 -5.78 -11.00 16.76
CA ARG A 162 -5.78 -12.16 15.86
C ARG A 162 -7.20 -12.53 15.41
N ARG A 163 -8.19 -12.51 16.33
CA ARG A 163 -9.59 -12.78 15.97
C ARG A 163 -10.14 -11.74 15.00
N HIS A 164 -9.82 -10.46 15.21
CA HIS A 164 -10.21 -9.38 14.31
C HIS A 164 -9.58 -9.54 12.91
N TYR A 165 -8.31 -9.92 12.87
CA TYR A 165 -7.58 -10.21 11.63
C TYR A 165 -8.26 -11.33 10.82
N PHE A 166 -8.53 -12.48 11.43
CA PHE A 166 -9.19 -13.61 10.75
C PHE A 166 -10.67 -13.37 10.42
N SER A 167 -11.31 -12.39 11.06
CA SER A 167 -12.67 -11.97 10.70
C SER A 167 -12.70 -11.03 9.49
N THR A 168 -11.58 -10.39 9.16
CA THR A 168 -11.49 -9.37 8.11
C THR A 168 -11.05 -9.97 6.79
N LYS A 169 -11.65 -9.60 5.66
CA LYS A 169 -11.29 -10.16 4.33
C LYS A 169 -9.80 -10.01 3.93
N GLY A 170 -9.04 -9.16 4.62
CA GLY A 170 -7.61 -8.96 4.41
C GLY A 170 -6.77 -10.23 4.61
N TRP A 171 -7.14 -11.12 5.54
CA TRP A 171 -6.35 -12.34 5.80
C TRP A 171 -6.34 -13.28 4.59
N CYS A 172 -7.42 -13.33 3.81
CA CYS A 172 -7.52 -14.19 2.64
C CYS A 172 -6.57 -13.70 1.52
N LEU A 173 -6.50 -12.39 1.30
CA LEU A 173 -5.55 -11.79 0.35
C LEU A 173 -4.10 -12.01 0.80
N ASP A 174 -3.85 -11.86 2.10
CA ASP A 174 -2.54 -12.09 2.70
C ASP A 174 -2.07 -13.54 2.52
N PHE A 175 -2.97 -14.50 2.78
CA PHE A 175 -2.70 -15.93 2.63
C PHE A 175 -2.51 -16.32 1.15
N LEU A 176 -3.38 -15.85 0.26
CA LEU A 176 -3.28 -16.14 -1.18
C LEU A 176 -1.99 -15.56 -1.80
N SER A 177 -1.51 -14.42 -1.26
CA SER A 177 -0.27 -13.79 -1.72
C SER A 177 1.01 -14.57 -1.40
N ILE A 178 1.00 -15.43 -0.38
CA ILE A 178 2.17 -16.20 0.07
C ILE A 178 2.08 -17.68 -0.30
N LEU A 179 1.02 -18.09 -1.02
CA LEU A 179 0.93 -19.46 -1.51
C LEU A 179 2.19 -19.82 -2.31
N PRO A 180 2.76 -21.02 -2.09
CA PRO A 180 3.98 -21.47 -2.76
C PRO A 180 3.68 -21.86 -4.21
N THR A 181 3.24 -20.90 -5.02
CA THR A 181 3.03 -21.09 -6.47
C THR A 181 4.33 -21.42 -7.20
N ASP A 182 5.47 -21.18 -6.55
CA ASP A 182 6.80 -21.61 -6.97
C ASP A 182 6.93 -23.14 -7.12
N LEU A 183 6.04 -23.93 -6.50
CA LEU A 183 5.94 -25.37 -6.77
C LEU A 183 5.65 -25.68 -8.25
N ALA A 184 5.05 -24.73 -8.98
CA ALA A 184 4.86 -24.85 -10.42
C ALA A 184 6.19 -24.94 -11.19
N TYR A 185 7.32 -24.48 -10.61
CA TYR A 185 8.64 -24.61 -11.24
C TYR A 185 9.13 -26.05 -11.40
N ILE A 186 8.57 -26.98 -10.61
CA ILE A 186 8.85 -28.41 -10.75
C ILE A 186 8.36 -28.92 -12.12
N TRP A 187 7.21 -28.41 -12.57
CA TRP A 187 6.59 -28.78 -13.84
C TRP A 187 6.99 -27.84 -14.98
N TRP A 188 7.27 -26.58 -14.67
CA TRP A 188 7.65 -25.53 -15.61
C TRP A 188 8.99 -24.89 -15.19
N SER A 189 10.09 -25.51 -15.60
CA SER A 189 11.42 -25.05 -15.21
C SER A 189 11.74 -23.65 -15.78
N PRO A 190 12.29 -22.73 -14.96
CA PRO A 190 12.71 -21.40 -15.40
C PRO A 190 13.77 -21.39 -16.49
N ASP A 191 14.56 -22.47 -16.63
CA ASP A 191 15.59 -22.60 -17.66
C ASP A 191 15.02 -22.82 -19.07
N LEU A 192 13.72 -23.15 -19.18
CA LEU A 192 13.01 -23.27 -20.46
C LEU A 192 12.62 -21.90 -21.05
N CYS A 193 12.84 -20.81 -20.30
CA CYS A 193 12.54 -19.43 -20.70
C CYS A 193 13.46 -18.99 -21.85
N GLY A 194 12.87 -18.83 -23.03
CA GLY A 194 13.57 -18.44 -24.25
C GLY A 194 12.60 -18.03 -25.34
N PRO A 195 13.08 -17.67 -26.54
CA PRO A 195 12.26 -17.07 -27.60
C PRO A 195 11.17 -17.98 -28.20
N LYS A 196 11.06 -19.23 -27.72
CA LYS A 196 10.06 -20.23 -28.15
C LYS A 196 9.10 -20.65 -27.03
N ASN A 197 9.30 -20.14 -25.81
CA ASN A 197 8.50 -20.46 -24.63
C ASN A 197 8.28 -19.17 -23.82
N LEU A 198 7.36 -18.33 -24.28
CA LEU A 198 6.80 -17.21 -23.53
C LEU A 198 5.32 -17.52 -23.21
N PRO A 199 4.76 -16.96 -22.13
CA PRO A 199 5.44 -16.24 -21.05
C PRO A 199 6.31 -17.16 -20.19
N CYS A 200 7.36 -16.63 -19.58
CA CYS A 200 8.25 -17.40 -18.71
C CYS A 200 7.58 -17.79 -17.38
N SER A 201 8.05 -18.88 -16.78
CA SER A 201 7.46 -19.47 -15.56
C SER A 201 7.32 -18.50 -14.39
N VAL A 202 8.13 -17.43 -14.35
CA VAL A 202 8.05 -16.32 -13.37
C VAL A 202 6.63 -15.77 -13.20
N ILE A 203 5.76 -15.88 -14.22
CA ILE A 203 4.36 -15.45 -14.17
C ILE A 203 3.54 -16.11 -13.04
N VAL A 204 3.92 -17.30 -12.57
CA VAL A 204 3.25 -17.96 -11.44
C VAL A 204 3.36 -17.16 -10.13
N ARG A 205 4.33 -16.22 -10.05
CA ARG A 205 4.52 -15.33 -8.92
C ARG A 205 3.59 -14.11 -8.93
N LEU A 206 2.65 -14.01 -9.87
CA LEU A 206 1.69 -12.91 -9.91
C LEU A 206 0.78 -12.83 -8.66
N ASN A 207 0.63 -13.91 -7.90
CA ASN A 207 -0.10 -13.92 -6.63
C ASN A 207 0.45 -12.89 -5.61
N ARG A 208 1.74 -12.54 -5.67
CA ARG A 208 2.36 -11.55 -4.77
C ARG A 208 1.76 -10.15 -4.95
N LEU A 209 1.17 -9.84 -6.11
CA LEU A 209 0.54 -8.54 -6.37
C LEU A 209 -0.74 -8.32 -5.56
N LEU A 210 -1.30 -9.37 -4.95
CA LEU A 210 -2.43 -9.24 -4.03
C LEU A 210 -2.09 -8.41 -2.78
N ARG A 211 -0.81 -8.14 -2.51
CA ARG A 211 -0.30 -7.24 -1.46
C ARG A 211 -0.43 -5.75 -1.76
N LEU A 212 -0.96 -5.37 -2.92
CA LEU A 212 -1.26 -3.97 -3.29
C LEU A 212 -1.91 -3.12 -2.19
N PRO A 213 -2.89 -3.62 -1.39
CA PRO A 213 -3.51 -2.85 -0.31
C PRO A 213 -2.51 -2.26 0.69
N ARG A 214 -1.39 -2.94 0.98
CA ARG A 214 -0.37 -2.44 1.92
C ARG A 214 0.40 -1.25 1.36
N MET A 215 0.69 -1.28 0.06
CA MET A 215 1.29 -0.14 -0.63
C MET A 215 0.34 1.06 -0.65
N TRP A 216 -0.96 0.84 -0.86
CA TRP A 216 -1.96 1.91 -0.81
C TRP A 216 -2.02 2.56 0.58
N GLU A 217 -2.02 1.73 1.63
CA GLU A 217 -1.98 2.22 3.02
C GLU A 217 -0.75 3.10 3.28
N TRP A 218 0.42 2.67 2.79
CA TRP A 218 1.64 3.47 2.91
C TRP A 218 1.54 4.79 2.14
N PHE A 219 1.00 4.78 0.93
CA PHE A 219 0.81 6.00 0.14
C PHE A 219 -0.10 6.99 0.86
N ASP A 220 -1.19 6.54 1.48
CA ASP A 220 -2.12 7.43 2.18
C ASP A 220 -1.51 8.00 3.47
N ARG A 221 -0.74 7.19 4.21
CA ARG A 221 0.03 7.66 5.37
C ARG A 221 1.13 8.64 4.95
N THR A 222 1.84 8.37 3.85
CA THR A 222 2.92 9.25 3.36
C THR A 222 2.36 10.58 2.83
N GLU A 223 1.18 10.55 2.20
CA GLU A 223 0.49 11.74 1.70
C GLU A 223 0.11 12.70 2.85
N THR A 224 -0.28 12.17 4.01
CA THR A 224 -0.62 12.98 5.18
C THR A 224 0.60 13.42 5.99
N ALA A 225 1.69 12.64 5.96
CA ALA A 225 2.93 12.96 6.68
C ALA A 225 3.86 13.95 5.96
N THR A 226 3.80 14.03 4.62
CA THR A 226 4.69 14.90 3.85
C THR A 226 4.33 16.39 3.96
N GLY A 227 5.36 17.25 3.97
CA GLY A 227 5.18 18.72 3.89
C GLY A 227 4.64 19.21 2.54
N TYR A 228 4.68 18.37 1.50
CA TYR A 228 4.25 18.70 0.13
C TYR A 228 3.20 17.71 -0.41
N PRO A 229 1.99 17.66 0.18
CA PRO A 229 0.98 16.64 -0.12
C PRO A 229 0.38 16.77 -1.53
N ASN A 230 0.58 17.91 -2.23
CA ASN A 230 0.16 18.02 -3.64
C ASN A 230 1.19 17.41 -4.58
N ALA A 231 2.49 17.60 -4.32
CA ALA A 231 3.56 17.00 -5.12
C ALA A 231 3.54 15.47 -5.00
N PHE A 232 3.34 14.95 -3.78
CA PHE A 232 3.27 13.50 -3.56
C PHE A 232 2.09 12.84 -4.30
N ARG A 233 0.93 13.50 -4.36
CA ARG A 233 -0.21 13.01 -5.15
C ARG A 233 0.09 12.95 -6.65
N ILE A 234 0.81 13.93 -7.18
CA ILE A 234 1.25 13.91 -8.57
C ILE A 234 2.22 12.76 -8.78
N CYS A 235 3.21 12.59 -7.89
CA CYS A 235 4.16 11.49 -7.94
C CYS A 235 3.46 10.11 -7.93
N LYS A 236 2.48 9.91 -7.04
CA LYS A 236 1.65 8.69 -6.96
C LYS A 236 0.96 8.38 -8.30
N VAL A 237 0.38 9.40 -8.92
CA VAL A 237 -0.31 9.26 -10.22
C VAL A 237 0.69 8.97 -11.35
N VAL A 238 1.81 9.68 -11.40
CA VAL A 238 2.86 9.44 -12.42
C VAL A 238 3.42 8.03 -12.29
N LEU A 239 3.71 7.56 -11.08
CA LEU A 239 4.16 6.19 -10.83
C LEU A 239 3.12 5.17 -11.31
N ALA A 240 1.83 5.40 -11.03
CA ALA A 240 0.76 4.53 -11.50
C ALA A 240 0.68 4.48 -13.04
N ILE A 241 0.81 5.63 -13.72
CA ILE A 241 0.85 5.69 -15.20
C ILE A 241 2.06 4.92 -15.74
N LEU A 242 3.26 5.11 -15.17
CA LEU A 242 4.47 4.41 -15.61
C LEU A 242 4.35 2.90 -15.46
N VAL A 243 3.75 2.40 -14.36
CA VAL A 243 3.47 0.99 -14.17
C VAL A 243 2.48 0.47 -15.21
N LEU A 244 1.42 1.23 -15.52
CA LEU A 244 0.44 0.85 -16.54
C LEU A 244 1.07 0.77 -17.94
N ILE A 245 1.89 1.76 -18.32
CA ILE A 245 2.65 1.73 -19.58
C ILE A 245 3.62 0.54 -19.61
N HIS A 246 4.30 0.26 -18.49
CA HIS A 246 5.18 -0.90 -18.40
C HIS A 246 4.44 -2.22 -18.63
N TRP A 247 3.28 -2.39 -17.99
CA TRP A 247 2.45 -3.59 -18.15
C TRP A 247 1.93 -3.74 -19.56
N ASN A 248 1.47 -2.64 -20.15
CA ASN A 248 0.96 -2.67 -21.51
C ASN A 248 2.07 -2.93 -22.54
N ALA A 249 3.28 -2.39 -22.34
CA ALA A 249 4.46 -2.75 -23.12
C ALA A 249 4.79 -4.24 -23.03
N CYS A 250 4.65 -4.84 -21.85
CA CYS A 250 4.84 -6.28 -21.66
C CYS A 250 3.75 -7.10 -22.38
N MET A 251 2.48 -6.69 -22.30
CA MET A 251 1.38 -7.33 -23.03
C MET A 251 1.58 -7.27 -24.54
N PHE A 252 1.92 -6.10 -25.08
CA PHE A 252 2.23 -5.90 -26.49
C PHE A 252 3.32 -6.86 -26.99
N PHE A 253 4.39 -7.05 -26.19
CA PHE A 253 5.48 -7.95 -26.56
C PHE A 253 5.09 -9.43 -26.48
N VAL A 254 4.25 -9.84 -25.52
CA VAL A 254 3.72 -11.22 -25.47
C VAL A 254 2.80 -11.50 -26.64
N ILE A 255 1.91 -10.56 -26.98
CA ILE A 255 1.01 -10.71 -28.13
C ILE A 255 1.83 -10.80 -29.43
N SER A 256 2.88 -9.97 -29.55
CA SER A 256 3.84 -10.03 -30.65
C SER A 256 4.53 -11.41 -30.76
N TYR A 257 4.77 -12.07 -29.63
CA TYR A 257 5.31 -13.43 -29.61
C TYR A 257 4.28 -14.47 -30.07
N GLU A 258 3.05 -14.41 -29.56
CA GLU A 258 1.98 -15.38 -29.89
C GLU A 258 1.57 -15.31 -31.37
N LEU A 259 1.55 -14.11 -31.95
CA LEU A 259 1.27 -13.92 -33.38
C LEU A 259 2.47 -14.26 -34.27
N GLY A 260 3.67 -14.28 -33.70
CA GLY A 260 4.92 -14.57 -34.38
C GLY A 260 5.69 -13.30 -34.72
N PHE A 261 6.93 -13.20 -34.23
CA PHE A 261 7.72 -11.99 -34.42
C PHE A 261 7.99 -11.67 -35.90
N GLY A 262 7.64 -10.44 -36.31
CA GLY A 262 7.90 -9.91 -37.65
C GLY A 262 7.04 -10.50 -38.76
N THR A 263 5.87 -11.07 -38.44
CA THR A 263 4.87 -11.52 -39.42
C THR A 263 4.25 -10.37 -40.21
N ASP A 264 4.06 -9.23 -39.56
CA ASP A 264 3.41 -8.03 -40.07
C ASP A 264 4.17 -6.77 -39.59
N ASN A 265 3.66 -5.59 -39.96
CA ASN A 265 4.28 -4.31 -39.61
C ASN A 265 3.96 -3.83 -38.19
N TRP A 266 2.98 -4.45 -37.51
CA TRP A 266 2.51 -4.05 -36.18
C TRP A 266 3.28 -4.78 -35.08
N VAL A 267 3.51 -6.07 -35.26
CA VAL A 267 4.23 -6.97 -34.38
C VAL A 267 5.71 -6.60 -34.30
N TYR A 268 6.30 -6.80 -33.12
CA TYR A 268 7.73 -6.57 -32.94
C TYR A 268 8.58 -7.44 -33.86
N ASN A 269 9.46 -6.82 -34.65
CA ASN A 269 10.37 -7.54 -35.55
C ASN A 269 11.75 -7.77 -34.89
N LEU A 270 11.99 -9.01 -34.43
CA LEU A 270 13.28 -9.46 -33.88
C LEU A 270 14.39 -9.62 -34.93
N ASN A 271 14.05 -9.82 -36.21
CA ASN A 271 15.00 -10.13 -37.27
C ASN A 271 15.70 -8.88 -37.85
N GLY A 272 15.30 -7.68 -37.43
CA GLY A 272 15.97 -6.45 -37.83
C GLY A 272 17.40 -6.37 -37.26
N GLU A 273 18.37 -5.92 -38.07
CA GLU A 273 19.80 -5.84 -37.73
C GLU A 273 20.12 -5.11 -36.41
N ARG A 274 19.24 -4.22 -35.95
CA ARG A 274 19.36 -3.44 -34.70
C ARG A 274 18.35 -3.81 -33.60
N ASN A 275 17.45 -4.76 -33.84
CA ASN A 275 16.31 -5.05 -32.97
C ASN A 275 16.51 -6.26 -32.03
N SER A 276 17.65 -6.95 -32.11
CA SER A 276 17.90 -8.13 -31.27
C SER A 276 18.24 -7.80 -29.82
N SER A 277 18.67 -6.58 -29.50
CA SER A 277 19.08 -6.24 -28.12
C SER A 277 17.88 -6.07 -27.17
N LEU A 278 17.99 -6.62 -25.95
CA LEU A 278 17.03 -6.40 -24.84
C LEU A 278 16.60 -4.94 -24.70
N GLN A 279 17.56 -4.01 -24.68
CA GLN A 279 17.28 -2.59 -24.45
C GLN A 279 16.38 -2.03 -25.56
N ARG A 280 16.64 -2.41 -26.82
CA ARG A 280 15.83 -2.00 -27.96
C ARG A 280 14.43 -2.58 -27.90
N GLN A 281 14.30 -3.86 -27.55
CA GLN A 281 13.01 -4.52 -27.37
C GLN A 281 12.16 -3.77 -26.32
N TYR A 282 12.72 -3.57 -25.13
CA TYR A 282 12.03 -2.88 -24.04
C TYR A 282 11.66 -1.44 -24.39
N ILE A 283 12.62 -0.64 -24.88
CA ILE A 283 12.41 0.78 -25.18
C ILE A 283 11.36 0.95 -26.29
N TYR A 284 11.39 0.11 -27.33
CA TYR A 284 10.40 0.17 -28.39
C TYR A 284 9.00 -0.19 -27.90
N SER A 285 8.84 -1.30 -27.18
CA SER A 285 7.54 -1.69 -26.62
C SER A 285 7.00 -0.66 -25.64
N PHE A 286 7.88 -0.04 -24.84
CA PHE A 286 7.51 1.04 -23.94
C PHE A 286 7.08 2.32 -24.69
N TYR A 287 7.79 2.66 -25.77
CA TYR A 287 7.43 3.78 -26.65
C TYR A 287 6.08 3.55 -27.33
N TRP A 288 5.88 2.38 -27.95
CA TRP A 288 4.61 2.00 -28.56
C TRP A 288 3.46 2.08 -27.56
N SER A 289 3.65 1.49 -26.38
CA SER A 289 2.64 1.52 -25.31
C SER A 289 2.36 2.93 -24.78
N THR A 290 3.36 3.81 -24.79
CA THR A 290 3.15 5.20 -24.37
C THR A 290 2.24 5.89 -25.37
N LEU A 291 2.52 5.78 -26.67
CA LEU A 291 1.73 6.41 -27.73
C LEU A 291 0.26 5.96 -27.73
N THR A 292 0.01 4.67 -27.51
CA THR A 292 -1.35 4.12 -27.47
C THR A 292 -2.11 4.58 -26.24
N LEU A 293 -1.53 4.43 -25.04
CA LEU A 293 -2.19 4.81 -23.79
C LEU A 293 -2.35 6.33 -23.63
N THR A 294 -1.47 7.14 -24.20
CA THR A 294 -1.62 8.61 -24.22
C THR A 294 -2.42 9.12 -25.41
N THR A 295 -3.05 8.22 -26.18
CA THR A 295 -3.92 8.53 -27.32
C THR A 295 -3.27 9.44 -28.38
N ILE A 296 -1.94 9.37 -28.56
CA ILE A 296 -1.24 10.08 -29.63
C ILE A 296 -1.41 9.30 -30.93
N GLY A 297 -1.36 7.96 -30.86
CA GLY A 297 -1.83 7.07 -31.94
C GLY A 297 -0.95 6.97 -33.19
N GLU A 298 0.29 7.47 -33.17
CA GLU A 298 1.25 7.31 -34.29
C GLU A 298 1.90 5.91 -34.30
N THR A 299 1.08 4.86 -34.27
CA THR A 299 1.53 3.47 -34.31
C THR A 299 1.16 2.81 -35.65
N PRO A 300 1.89 1.76 -36.08
CA PRO A 300 1.51 0.98 -37.25
C PRO A 300 0.06 0.50 -37.17
N THR A 301 -0.60 0.39 -38.31
CA THR A 301 -1.98 -0.11 -38.35
C THR A 301 -2.01 -1.61 -38.04
N PRO A 302 -2.88 -2.07 -37.13
CA PRO A 302 -3.15 -3.49 -36.95
C PRO A 302 -3.55 -4.16 -38.27
N GLU A 303 -3.12 -5.39 -38.48
CA GLU A 303 -3.45 -6.20 -39.66
C GLU A 303 -4.35 -7.39 -39.30
N ASN A 304 -4.37 -7.82 -38.04
CA ASN A 304 -5.13 -8.97 -37.55
C ASN A 304 -6.27 -8.59 -36.58
N ASP A 305 -7.34 -9.39 -36.55
CA ASP A 305 -8.51 -9.16 -35.68
C ASP A 305 -8.14 -9.10 -34.19
N ALA A 306 -7.20 -9.96 -33.77
CA ALA A 306 -6.70 -9.97 -32.39
C ALA A 306 -5.97 -8.66 -32.04
N GLU A 307 -5.20 -8.10 -32.97
CA GLU A 307 -4.49 -6.83 -32.79
C GLU A 307 -5.48 -5.66 -32.74
N TYR A 308 -6.50 -5.66 -33.59
CA TYR A 308 -7.57 -4.67 -33.56
C TYR A 308 -8.29 -4.67 -32.20
N LEU A 309 -8.67 -5.85 -31.69
CA LEU A 309 -9.33 -5.97 -30.39
C LEU A 309 -8.42 -5.47 -29.25
N PHE A 310 -7.15 -5.83 -29.28
CA PHE A 310 -6.18 -5.37 -28.29
C PHE A 310 -6.00 -3.85 -28.31
N VAL A 311 -5.79 -3.26 -29.49
CA VAL A 311 -5.64 -1.81 -29.66
C VAL A 311 -6.90 -1.06 -29.24
N VAL A 312 -8.09 -1.54 -29.57
CA VAL A 312 -9.36 -0.93 -29.12
C VAL A 312 -9.50 -0.98 -27.60
N ALA A 313 -9.18 -2.12 -26.97
CA ALA A 313 -9.21 -2.26 -25.52
C ALA A 313 -8.21 -1.29 -24.85
N ASP A 314 -6.99 -1.17 -25.40
CA ASP A 314 -5.96 -0.25 -24.92
C ASP A 314 -6.38 1.21 -25.05
N PHE A 315 -6.95 1.62 -26.18
CA PHE A 315 -7.46 2.99 -26.36
C PHE A 315 -8.58 3.31 -25.36
N LEU A 316 -9.53 2.39 -25.16
CA LEU A 316 -10.60 2.57 -24.18
C LEU A 316 -10.03 2.68 -22.76
N ALA A 317 -9.09 1.81 -22.38
CA ALA A 317 -8.41 1.87 -21.10
C ALA A 317 -7.67 3.21 -20.91
N GLY A 318 -6.88 3.62 -21.91
CA GLY A 318 -6.11 4.87 -21.90
C GLY A 318 -6.99 6.11 -21.72
N VAL A 319 -8.08 6.22 -22.50
CA VAL A 319 -9.04 7.33 -22.37
C VAL A 319 -9.70 7.35 -20.99
N LEU A 320 -10.12 6.19 -20.46
CA LEU A 320 -10.73 6.09 -19.12
C LEU A 320 -9.76 6.48 -18.00
N ILE A 321 -8.50 6.04 -18.09
CA ILE A 321 -7.44 6.38 -17.15
C ILE A 321 -7.19 7.90 -17.19
N PHE A 322 -7.00 8.46 -18.38
CA PHE A 322 -6.76 9.90 -18.56
C PHE A 322 -7.93 10.72 -18.02
N ALA A 323 -9.17 10.36 -18.37
CA ALA A 323 -10.37 11.01 -17.88
C ALA A 323 -10.49 10.95 -16.35
N THR A 324 -10.21 9.81 -15.73
CA THR A 324 -10.26 9.64 -14.27
C THR A 324 -9.22 10.52 -13.56
N ILE A 325 -7.99 10.54 -14.09
CA ILE A 325 -6.89 11.33 -13.53
C ILE A 325 -7.23 12.82 -13.60
N VAL A 326 -7.59 13.29 -14.80
CA VAL A 326 -7.99 14.68 -15.06
C VAL A 326 -9.19 15.07 -14.19
N GLY A 327 -10.20 14.20 -14.09
CA GLY A 327 -11.37 14.38 -13.22
C GLY A 327 -11.00 14.58 -11.75
N LYS A 328 -10.12 13.73 -11.19
CA LYS A 328 -9.63 13.87 -9.81
C LYS A 328 -8.87 15.18 -9.59
N PHE A 329 -8.07 15.61 -10.56
CA PHE A 329 -7.35 16.90 -10.48
C PHE A 329 -8.30 18.10 -10.53
N PHE A 330 -9.30 18.09 -11.41
CA PHE A 330 -10.29 19.18 -11.51
C PHE A 330 -11.20 19.26 -10.29
N GLN A 331 -11.71 18.12 -9.79
CA GLN A 331 -12.53 18.08 -8.58
C GLN A 331 -11.79 18.69 -7.38
N LYS A 332 -10.50 18.36 -7.25
CA LYS A 332 -9.67 18.89 -6.16
C LYS A 332 -9.41 20.40 -6.29
N LYS A 333 -9.19 20.91 -7.50
CA LYS A 333 -9.10 22.37 -7.74
C LYS A 333 -10.43 23.05 -7.39
N LYS A 334 -11.57 22.46 -7.77
CA LYS A 334 -12.90 22.99 -7.46
C LYS A 334 -13.15 23.04 -5.96
N SER A 335 -12.88 21.96 -5.21
CA SER A 335 -13.01 21.94 -3.74
C SER A 335 -12.18 23.05 -3.09
N LYS A 336 -10.91 23.23 -3.47
CA LYS A 336 -10.09 24.33 -2.94
C LYS A 336 -10.65 25.71 -3.25
N ALA A 337 -11.21 25.90 -4.44
CA ALA A 337 -11.83 27.17 -4.83
C ALA A 337 -13.11 27.44 -4.01
N THR A 338 -13.92 26.41 -3.78
CA THR A 338 -15.11 26.49 -2.93
C THR A 338 -14.75 26.81 -1.48
N ASP A 339 -13.76 26.12 -0.90
CA ASP A 339 -13.30 26.38 0.47
C ASP A 339 -12.75 27.80 0.63
N ALA A 340 -11.99 28.29 -0.36
CA ALA A 340 -11.47 29.66 -0.37
C ALA A 340 -12.60 30.69 -0.46
N MET A 341 -13.62 30.44 -1.27
CA MET A 341 -14.77 31.32 -1.42
C MET A 341 -15.64 31.35 -0.14
N GLU A 342 -15.84 30.21 0.51
CA GLU A 342 -16.55 30.12 1.80
C GLU A 342 -15.81 30.89 2.90
N LEU A 343 -14.48 30.79 2.95
CA LEU A 343 -13.67 31.58 3.88
C LEU A 343 -13.83 33.08 3.63
N LEU A 344 -13.84 33.53 2.37
CA LEU A 344 -14.07 34.94 2.03
C LEU A 344 -15.47 35.41 2.44
N MET A 345 -16.50 34.60 2.19
CA MET A 345 -17.88 34.90 2.62
C MET A 345 -17.99 34.97 4.15
N ASN A 346 -17.39 34.05 4.89
CA ASN A 346 -17.42 34.05 6.36
C ASN A 346 -16.62 35.19 6.98
N THR A 347 -15.58 35.71 6.32
CA THR A 347 -14.87 36.91 6.78
C THR A 347 -15.63 38.21 6.58
N HIS A 348 -16.59 38.25 5.64
CA HIS A 348 -17.40 39.44 5.34
C HIS A 348 -18.81 39.42 5.94
N SER A 349 -19.22 38.34 6.61
CA SER A 349 -20.47 38.34 7.36
C SER A 349 -20.35 39.27 8.59
N PRO A 350 -21.09 40.41 8.64
CA PRO A 350 -21.04 41.29 9.80
C PRO A 350 -21.57 40.52 11.01
N ARG A 351 -20.76 40.44 12.08
CA ARG A 351 -21.24 40.01 13.40
C ARG A 351 -22.38 40.96 13.79
N THR A 352 -23.61 40.55 13.56
CA THR A 352 -24.78 41.16 14.17
C THR A 352 -24.68 40.90 15.66
N SER A 353 -24.10 41.87 16.37
CA SER A 353 -24.16 41.97 17.81
C SER A 353 -25.63 42.07 18.19
N LYS A 354 -26.20 40.97 18.68
CA LYS A 354 -27.41 41.01 19.49
C LYS A 354 -27.04 41.75 20.78
N GLN A 355 -27.42 43.02 20.85
CA GLN A 355 -27.73 43.71 22.11
C GLN A 355 -29.21 43.48 22.41
#